data_AF-A0A329VGS8-F1
#
_entry.id   AF-A0A329VGS8-F1
#
_cell.length_a   1.000
_cell.length_b   1.000
_cell.length_c   1.000
_cell.angle_alpha   90.00
_cell.angle_beta   90.00
_cell.angle_gamma   90.00
#
_symmetry.space_group_name_H-M   'P 1'
#
loop_
_entity.id
_entity.type
_entity.pdbx_description
1 polymer ?
#
loop_
_entity_poly.entity_id
_entity_poly.type
_entity_poly.pdbx_seq_one_letter_code
_entity_poly.pdbx_strand_id
1 'polypeptide(L)'
;MKLISLIKPIKVNYFGIELSAPHWTKFIATDESGLVFACNMLPRTEFNCYERWDSDSPSFRDEIIAVVDLEEMDWKETLVEI
;
A
#
# COMPACT_ATOMS: atom_id res chain seq x y z
N MET A 1 32.03 7.55 -0.38
CA MET A 1 30.83 6.90 -0.95
C MET A 1 30.66 7.36 -2.39
N LYS A 2 30.24 6.50 -3.33
CA LYS A 2 29.94 6.87 -4.72
C LYS A 2 28.53 6.40 -5.08
N LEU A 3 27.70 7.31 -5.57
CA LEU A 3 26.37 6.99 -6.08
C LEU A 3 26.50 6.23 -7.40
N ILE A 4 25.80 5.10 -7.53
CA ILE A 4 25.78 4.27 -8.75
C ILE A 4 24.45 4.42 -9.48
N SER A 5 23.33 4.46 -8.75
CA SER A 5 22.00 4.64 -9.31
C SER A 5 21.05 5.16 -8.24
N LEU A 6 20.00 5.85 -8.67
CA LEU A 6 18.86 6.23 -7.84
C LEU A 6 17.66 5.38 -8.24
N ILE A 7 17.04 4.76 -7.26
CA ILE A 7 15.78 4.06 -7.46
C ILE A 7 14.65 5.09 -7.35
N LYS A 8 13.91 5.29 -8.44
CA LYS A 8 12.78 6.22 -8.47
C LYS A 8 11.50 5.52 -7.99
N PRO A 9 10.61 6.22 -7.28
CA PRO A 9 9.26 5.73 -7.02
C PRO A 9 8.49 5.55 -8.34
N ILE A 10 7.51 4.66 -8.32
CA ILE A 10 6.53 4.51 -9.39
C ILE A 10 5.34 5.42 -9.14
N LYS A 11 4.68 5.85 -10.22
CA LYS A 11 3.42 6.60 -10.17
C LYS A 11 2.26 5.66 -10.41
N VAL A 12 1.22 5.79 -9.61
CA VAL A 12 0.08 4.86 -9.62
C VAL A 12 -1.19 5.67 -9.47
N ASN A 13 -2.25 5.28 -10.18
CA ASN A 13 -3.56 5.90 -10.03
C ASN A 13 -4.36 5.06 -9.04
N TYR A 14 -4.68 5.64 -7.89
CA TYR A 14 -5.41 5.00 -6.81
C TYR A 14 -6.69 5.77 -6.56
N PHE A 15 -7.84 5.23 -6.99
CA PHE A 15 -9.15 5.88 -6.90
C PHE A 15 -9.17 7.32 -7.46
N GLY A 16 -8.50 7.55 -8.59
CA GLY A 16 -8.41 8.87 -9.23
C GLY A 16 -7.31 9.77 -8.68
N ILE A 17 -6.58 9.33 -7.64
CA ILE A 17 -5.48 10.05 -7.02
C ILE A 17 -4.15 9.53 -7.58
N GLU A 18 -3.28 10.43 -8.07
CA GLU A 18 -1.92 10.05 -8.44
C GLU A 18 -1.04 9.95 -7.19
N LEU A 19 -0.60 8.73 -6.86
CA LEU A 19 0.30 8.47 -5.74
C LEU A 19 1.71 8.11 -6.23
N SER A 20 2.70 8.37 -5.37
CA SER A 20 4.07 7.88 -5.55
C SER A 20 4.30 6.72 -4.60
N ALA A 21 4.65 5.55 -5.12
CA ALA A 21 4.91 4.35 -4.34
C ALA A 21 6.36 3.86 -4.55
N PRO A 22 6.94 3.14 -3.58
CA PRO A 22 8.23 2.48 -3.78
C PRO A 22 8.26 1.61 -5.06
N HIS A 23 9.41 1.54 -5.73
CA HIS A 23 9.54 0.77 -6.98
C HIS A 23 9.21 -0.73 -6.87
N TRP A 24 9.18 -1.28 -5.65
CA TRP A 24 8.91 -2.69 -5.37
C TRP A 24 7.43 -2.98 -5.10
N THR A 25 6.59 -1.94 -5.07
CA THR A 25 5.17 -2.06 -4.79
C THR A 25 4.47 -2.88 -5.85
N LYS A 26 3.63 -3.82 -5.41
CA LYS A 26 2.76 -4.64 -6.26
C LYS A 26 1.29 -4.45 -5.95
N PHE A 27 0.97 -4.09 -4.70
CA PHE A 27 -0.39 -3.85 -4.24
C PHE A 27 -0.44 -2.54 -3.48
N ILE A 28 -1.57 -1.85 -3.55
CA ILE A 28 -1.89 -0.73 -2.66
C ILE A 28 -3.23 -1.01 -2.00
N ALA A 29 -3.32 -0.73 -0.71
CA ALA A 29 -4.55 -0.86 0.04
C ALA A 29 -4.63 0.18 1.17
N THR A 30 -5.84 0.52 1.57
CA THR A 30 -6.11 1.47 2.65
C THR A 30 -6.64 0.73 3.87
N ASP A 31 -6.23 1.12 5.07
CA ASP A 31 -6.79 0.61 6.33
C ASP A 31 -8.01 1.42 6.80
N GLU A 32 -8.68 1.00 7.86
CA GLU A 32 -9.89 1.67 8.36
C GLU A 32 -9.67 3.13 8.78
N SER A 33 -8.44 3.49 9.11
CA SER A 33 -8.08 4.86 9.50
C SER A 33 -7.73 5.77 8.31
N GLY A 34 -7.80 5.25 7.08
CA GLY A 34 -7.44 5.98 5.87
C GLY A 34 -5.95 5.98 5.55
N LEU A 35 -5.14 5.16 6.23
CA LEU A 35 -3.72 5.04 5.88
C LEU A 35 -3.56 4.16 4.63
N VAL A 36 -2.88 4.70 3.63
CA VAL A 36 -2.63 4.00 2.36
C VAL A 36 -1.27 3.32 2.42
N PHE A 37 -1.25 2.01 2.19
CA PHE A 37 -0.07 1.17 2.22
C PHE A 37 0.31 0.69 0.83
N ALA A 38 1.60 0.73 0.53
CA ALA A 38 2.22 0.03 -0.58
C ALA A 38 2.76 -1.32 -0.11
N CYS A 39 2.33 -2.42 -0.70
CA CYS A 39 2.70 -3.78 -0.31
C CYS A 39 3.45 -4.51 -1.44
N ASN A 40 4.43 -5.35 -1.08
CA ASN A 40 5.23 -6.13 -2.04
C ASN A 40 4.63 -7.50 -2.40
N MET A 41 3.59 -7.93 -1.67
CA MET A 41 2.87 -9.20 -1.82
C MET A 41 1.40 -8.97 -1.49
N LEU A 42 0.54 -9.89 -1.95
CA LEU A 42 -0.89 -9.83 -1.72
C LEU A 42 -1.17 -9.85 -0.20
N PRO A 43 -1.67 -8.75 0.38
CA PRO A 43 -2.05 -8.73 1.78
C PRO A 43 -3.44 -9.34 1.95
N ARG A 44 -3.79 -9.70 3.18
CA ARG A 44 -5.11 -10.17 3.60
C ARG A 44 -5.54 -9.46 4.87
N THR A 45 -6.85 -9.38 5.06
CA THR A 45 -7.47 -8.79 6.25
C THR A 45 -7.78 -9.82 7.34
N GLU A 46 -7.63 -11.12 7.05
CA GLU A 46 -8.02 -12.22 7.93
C GLU A 46 -7.00 -12.51 9.05
N PHE A 47 -5.78 -11.98 8.95
CA PHE A 47 -4.66 -12.38 9.80
C PHE A 47 -4.41 -11.46 11.00
N ASN A 48 -5.17 -10.38 11.18
CA ASN A 48 -4.92 -9.44 12.28
C ASN A 48 -6.19 -9.03 13.04
N CYS A 49 -5.96 -8.53 14.26
CA CYS A 49 -6.96 -7.85 15.08
C CYS A 49 -6.93 -6.32 14.90
N TYR A 50 -6.11 -5.82 13.98
CA TYR A 50 -5.89 -4.41 13.71
C TYR A 50 -6.42 -4.14 12.32
N GLU A 51 -7.59 -3.52 12.14
CA GLU A 51 -8.32 -3.31 10.87
C GLU A 51 -7.47 -2.80 9.68
N ARG A 52 -6.58 -3.65 9.13
CA ARG A 52 -5.51 -3.35 8.18
C ARG A 52 -5.18 -4.58 7.33
N TRP A 53 -4.62 -4.33 6.16
CA TRP A 53 -4.07 -5.31 5.22
C TRP A 53 -2.68 -5.81 5.65
N ASP A 54 -2.51 -7.12 5.87
CA ASP A 54 -1.25 -7.71 6.36
C ASP A 54 -0.97 -9.11 5.75
N SER A 55 0.19 -9.71 6.06
CA SER A 55 0.53 -11.06 5.65
C SER A 55 1.43 -11.76 6.67
N ASP A 56 1.17 -13.03 6.94
CA ASP A 56 2.01 -13.88 7.80
C ASP A 56 3.40 -14.19 7.20
N SER A 57 3.66 -13.75 5.96
CA SER A 57 4.94 -13.97 5.32
C SER A 57 6.04 -13.13 5.97
N PRO A 58 7.17 -13.72 6.40
CA PRO A 58 8.30 -12.94 6.93
C PRO A 58 8.98 -12.07 5.85
N SER A 59 8.63 -12.26 4.58
CA SER A 59 9.08 -11.42 3.47
C SER A 59 8.11 -10.30 3.13
N PHE A 60 6.96 -10.23 3.82
CA PHE A 60 6.00 -9.15 3.65
C PHE A 60 6.65 -7.83 4.02
N ARG A 61 6.46 -6.84 3.15
CA ARG A 61 6.91 -5.48 3.35
C ARG A 61 5.81 -4.56 2.92
N ASP A 62 5.55 -3.59 3.77
CA ASP A 62 4.69 -2.48 3.48
C ASP A 62 5.28 -1.15 3.93
N GLU A 63 4.73 -0.07 3.36
CA GLU A 63 5.12 1.30 3.65
C GLU A 63 3.90 2.21 3.51
N ILE A 64 3.71 3.14 4.45
CA ILE A 64 2.66 4.16 4.36
C ILE A 64 3.08 5.17 3.28
N ILE A 65 2.23 5.36 2.29
CA ILE A 65 2.50 6.26 1.16
C ILE A 65 1.56 7.47 1.10
N ALA A 66 0.41 7.41 1.79
CA ALA A 66 -0.54 8.51 1.87
C ALA A 66 -1.52 8.35 3.04
N VAL A 67 -2.31 9.40 3.28
CA VAL A 67 -3.49 9.39 4.15
C VAL A 67 -4.65 9.93 3.33
N VAL A 68 -5.79 9.25 3.35
CA VAL A 68 -7.00 9.61 2.61
C VAL A 68 -8.20 9.68 3.53
N ASP A 69 -9.20 10.44 3.12
CA ASP A 69 -10.56 10.31 3.66
C ASP A 69 -11.25 9.19 2.87
N LEU A 70 -11.76 8.18 3.58
CA LEU A 70 -12.48 7.06 2.96
C LEU A 70 -13.91 7.45 2.55
N GLU A 71 -14.44 8.55 3.09
CA GLU A 71 -15.83 8.96 2.93
C GLU A 71 -16.78 7.79 3.30
N GLU A 72 -17.48 7.21 2.32
CA GLU A 72 -18.39 6.07 2.49
C GLU A 72 -17.81 4.73 1.97
N MET A 73 -16.56 4.71 1.49
CA MET A 73 -15.93 3.53 0.92
C MET A 73 -15.45 2.56 2.01
N ASP A 74 -15.82 1.28 1.89
CA ASP A 74 -15.27 0.24 2.76
C ASP A 74 -13.77 0.04 2.46
N TRP A 75 -12.93 0.19 3.47
CA TRP A 75 -11.48 0.03 3.36
C TRP A 75 -11.07 -1.36 2.83
N LYS A 76 -11.93 -2.38 2.98
CA LYS A 76 -11.73 -3.74 2.45
C LYS A 76 -11.91 -3.86 0.94
N GLU A 77 -12.51 -2.86 0.30
CA GLU A 77 -12.66 -2.79 -1.15
C GLU A 77 -11.52 -2.01 -1.83
N THR A 78 -10.56 -1.53 -1.04
CA THR A 78 -9.52 -0.60 -1.51
C THR A 78 -8.25 -1.27 -2.01
N LEU A 79 -8.17 -2.61 -1.98
CA LEU A 79 -7.01 -3.35 -2.47
C LEU A 79 -6.94 -3.32 -4.00
N VAL A 80 -5.84 -2.80 -4.52
CA VAL A 80 -5.56 -2.69 -5.96
C VAL A 80 -4.19 -3.31 -6.26
N GLU A 81 -4.12 -4.11 -7.34
CA GLU A 81 -2.87 -4.57 -7.95
C GLU A 81 -2.38 -3.56 -8.99
N ILE A 82 -1.07 -3.31 -9.02
CA ILE A 82 -0.42 -2.26 -9.83
C ILE A 82 0.26 -2.83 -11.07
#